data_AF-A0A1W4X1Q9-F1
#
_entry.id   AF-A0A1W4X1Q9-F1
#
_cell.length_a   1.000
_cell.length_b   1.000
_cell.length_c   1.000
_cell.angle_alpha   90.00
_cell.angle_beta   90.00
_cell.angle_gamma   90.00
#
_symmetry.space_group_name_H-M   'P 1'
#
loop_
_entity.id
_entity.type
_entity.pdbx_description
1 polymer ?
#
loop_
_entity_poly.entity_id
_entity_poly.type
_entity_poly.pdbx_seq_one_letter_code
_entity_poly.pdbx_strand_id
1 'polypeptide(L)'
;MSTTYRVSTTSSVCVLFKELFIKRYRFIFKLLYIIIRTKLEEARAQLRNKDRQIEEAQEAHDEDLKAYKQKVKHLQYEHQADLTDTKSEALVALQNAQDDHTQQEREILRDKAELKRMFREHEGIHDEQIKNLKLQHSEEIHKIREEFNIKAKELENKYEKKFQELREELQIKHRMELTEIEERKNTQIENLIQHHDQAFTEMKNYYNDITLNNLALISSLKDQMELLRKQNERMTKQVSDLMAENKKMVEPLRQALADVAEYKRRLQNYEKDKIALANATAKLQTTMRDLNDLQWCNEALELRLEKVEAERDELRKKFTKAVLEVQQKTGLKNALLQKRVDVLNDAADRKDALIGQMQITRPHMRQVNQKLEEILTKKNTTIQELQYELARVCKAHDDLLATYEEKLLQYGIPKEELGFKPMRVVPEGQANVAYGPAGLVTKNR
;
A
#
# COMPACT_ATOMS: atom_id res chain seq x y z
N MET A 1 -95.35 130.26 -106.13
CA MET A 1 -95.72 130.35 -107.56
C MET A 1 -95.75 128.93 -108.09
N SER A 2 -96.94 128.32 -108.24
CA SER A 2 -97.89 128.51 -109.35
C SER A 2 -97.80 127.26 -110.25
N THR A 3 -98.75 126.32 -110.08
CA THR A 3 -99.84 125.96 -111.04
C THR A 3 -99.34 124.89 -112.05
N THR A 4 -100.04 123.84 -112.49
CA THR A 4 -101.47 123.46 -112.49
C THR A 4 -101.66 122.05 -113.09
N TYR A 5 -102.86 121.46 -112.85
CA TYR A 5 -103.61 120.44 -113.63
C TYR A 5 -103.10 118.98 -113.71
N ARG A 6 -103.92 117.93 -113.93
CA ARG A 6 -105.16 117.35 -113.33
C ARG A 6 -105.37 116.00 -114.07
N VAL A 7 -106.02 115.03 -113.40
CA VAL A 7 -106.86 113.91 -113.93
C VAL A 7 -106.25 112.48 -114.09
N SER A 8 -106.64 111.64 -113.11
CA SER A 8 -107.09 110.22 -113.10
C SER A 8 -106.37 109.08 -113.86
N THR A 9 -106.02 108.00 -113.12
CA THR A 9 -106.72 106.69 -113.14
C THR A 9 -106.14 105.70 -112.08
N THR A 10 -107.01 105.37 -111.11
CA THR A 10 -107.16 104.17 -110.23
C THR A 10 -106.15 103.01 -110.31
N SER A 11 -105.40 102.66 -109.25
CA SER A 11 -105.77 101.97 -107.97
C SER A 11 -105.98 100.45 -108.07
N SER A 12 -104.89 99.66 -107.87
CA SER A 12 -104.96 98.23 -107.45
C SER A 12 -103.61 97.54 -107.11
N VAL A 13 -102.45 98.20 -107.21
CA VAL A 13 -101.14 97.49 -107.09
C VAL A 13 -100.46 97.63 -105.71
N CYS A 14 -100.93 98.52 -104.84
CA CYS A 14 -100.23 98.82 -103.56
C CYS A 14 -100.71 98.00 -102.34
N VAL A 15 -101.81 97.24 -102.45
CA VAL A 15 -102.36 96.43 -101.33
C VAL A 15 -101.73 95.02 -101.27
N LEU A 16 -101.26 94.48 -102.40
CA LEU A 16 -100.70 93.11 -102.49
C LEU A 16 -99.29 92.96 -101.88
N PHE A 17 -98.48 94.03 -101.81
CA PHE A 17 -97.12 93.94 -101.26
C PHE A 17 -97.08 93.89 -99.71
N LYS A 18 -98.10 94.46 -99.04
CA LYS A 18 -98.23 94.43 -97.58
C LYS A 18 -98.69 93.06 -97.06
N GLU A 19 -99.59 92.38 -97.78
CA GLU A 19 -100.05 91.02 -97.41
C GLU A 19 -98.97 89.95 -97.60
N LEU A 20 -98.13 90.05 -98.62
CA LEU A 20 -97.03 89.10 -98.88
C LEU A 20 -95.91 89.23 -97.82
N PHE A 21 -95.61 90.45 -97.37
CA PHE A 21 -94.60 90.67 -96.33
C PHE A 21 -95.07 90.16 -94.95
N ILE A 22 -96.36 90.36 -94.62
CA ILE A 22 -96.96 89.86 -93.37
C ILE A 22 -97.09 88.33 -93.38
N LYS A 23 -97.45 87.70 -94.51
CA LYS A 23 -97.48 86.23 -94.62
C LYS A 23 -96.09 85.60 -94.47
N ARG A 24 -95.04 86.21 -95.04
CA ARG A 24 -93.66 85.73 -94.91
C ARG A 24 -93.13 85.87 -93.48
N TYR A 25 -93.37 87.00 -92.81
CA TYR A 25 -93.01 87.18 -91.40
C TYR A 25 -93.77 86.22 -90.48
N ARG A 26 -95.06 86.01 -90.73
CA ARG A 26 -95.89 85.08 -89.94
C ARG A 26 -95.48 83.62 -90.16
N PHE A 27 -95.03 83.24 -91.36
CA PHE A 27 -94.45 81.92 -91.62
C PHE A 27 -93.10 81.74 -90.93
N ILE A 28 -92.20 82.73 -91.01
CA ILE A 28 -90.89 82.70 -90.33
C ILE A 28 -91.06 82.60 -88.81
N PHE A 29 -91.96 83.40 -88.20
CA PHE A 29 -92.22 83.34 -86.75
C PHE A 29 -92.80 81.99 -86.33
N LYS A 30 -93.68 81.40 -87.15
CA LYS A 30 -94.26 80.07 -86.88
C LYS A 30 -93.21 78.97 -87.01
N LEU A 31 -92.32 79.06 -88.01
CA LEU A 31 -91.20 78.14 -88.20
C LEU A 31 -90.18 78.26 -87.05
N LEU A 32 -89.85 79.48 -86.65
CA LEU A 32 -88.94 79.75 -85.53
C LEU A 32 -89.51 79.24 -84.20
N TYR A 33 -90.81 79.43 -83.97
CA TYR A 33 -91.49 78.88 -82.79
C TYR A 33 -91.48 77.35 -82.78
N ILE A 34 -91.69 76.69 -83.93
CA ILE A 34 -91.60 75.23 -84.05
C ILE A 34 -90.17 74.74 -83.77
N ILE A 35 -89.15 75.41 -84.33
CA ILE A 35 -87.73 75.06 -84.13
C ILE A 35 -87.32 75.26 -82.67
N ILE A 36 -87.68 76.39 -82.05
CA ILE A 36 -87.36 76.65 -80.64
C ILE A 36 -88.10 75.67 -79.73
N ARG A 37 -89.36 75.32 -80.04
CA ARG A 37 -90.12 74.31 -79.30
C ARG A 37 -89.51 72.92 -79.43
N THR A 38 -89.11 72.50 -80.64
CA THR A 38 -88.42 71.22 -80.84
C THR A 38 -87.06 71.21 -80.14
N LYS A 39 -86.29 72.29 -80.20
CA LYS A 39 -85.03 72.42 -79.45
C LYS A 39 -85.22 72.39 -77.94
N LEU A 40 -86.30 72.98 -77.43
CA LEU A 40 -86.67 72.92 -76.01
C LEU A 40 -87.12 71.51 -75.61
N GLU A 41 -87.89 70.82 -76.45
CA GLU A 41 -88.30 69.43 -76.24
C GLU A 41 -87.09 68.47 -76.31
N GLU A 42 -86.14 68.67 -77.22
CA GLU A 42 -84.86 67.96 -77.31
C GLU A 42 -84.00 68.18 -76.06
N ALA A 43 -83.82 69.43 -75.61
CA ALA A 43 -83.06 69.73 -74.40
C ALA A 43 -83.71 69.12 -73.15
N ARG A 44 -85.05 69.17 -73.04
CA ARG A 44 -85.79 68.50 -71.96
C ARG A 44 -85.67 66.97 -72.02
N ALA A 45 -85.63 66.37 -73.21
CA ALA A 45 -85.39 64.94 -73.36
C ALA A 45 -83.96 64.55 -72.99
N GLN A 46 -82.96 65.37 -73.34
CA GLN A 46 -81.58 65.17 -72.92
C GLN A 46 -81.41 65.29 -71.41
N LEU A 47 -82.10 66.24 -70.77
CA LEU A 47 -82.08 66.41 -69.31
C LEU A 47 -82.66 65.17 -68.62
N ARG A 48 -83.82 64.66 -69.07
CA ARG A 48 -84.38 63.40 -68.56
C ARG A 48 -83.47 62.20 -68.77
N ASN A 49 -82.81 62.10 -69.93
CA ASN A 49 -81.84 61.03 -70.17
C ASN A 49 -80.62 61.14 -69.25
N LYS A 50 -80.18 62.36 -68.92
CA LYS A 50 -79.08 62.59 -67.97
C LYS A 50 -79.49 62.29 -66.53
N ASP A 51 -80.70 62.68 -66.12
CA ASP A 51 -81.26 62.32 -64.82
C ASP A 51 -81.38 60.80 -64.68
N ARG A 52 -81.84 60.12 -65.75
CA ARG A 52 -81.90 58.65 -65.80
C ARG A 52 -80.52 57.99 -65.71
N GLN A 53 -79.51 58.54 -66.39
CA GLN A 53 -78.13 58.06 -66.28
C GLN A 53 -77.55 58.24 -64.88
N ILE A 54 -77.93 59.32 -64.19
CA ILE A 54 -77.51 59.56 -62.80
C ILE A 54 -78.19 58.56 -61.87
N GLU A 55 -79.49 58.30 -62.02
CA GLU A 55 -80.21 57.26 -61.28
C GLU A 55 -79.58 55.88 -61.51
N GLU A 56 -79.35 55.48 -62.76
CA GLU A 56 -78.75 54.18 -63.08
C GLU A 56 -77.32 54.03 -62.50
N ALA A 57 -76.53 55.11 -62.50
CA ALA A 57 -75.21 55.11 -61.88
C ALA A 57 -75.26 55.05 -60.34
N GLN A 58 -76.26 55.67 -59.72
CA GLN A 58 -76.49 55.59 -58.28
C GLN A 58 -76.97 54.19 -57.87
N GLU A 59 -77.89 53.59 -58.63
CA GLU A 59 -78.35 52.22 -58.41
C GLU A 59 -77.19 51.22 -58.52
N ALA A 60 -76.36 51.34 -59.56
CA ALA A 60 -75.16 50.51 -59.72
C ALA A 60 -74.16 50.70 -58.56
N HIS A 61 -73.91 51.94 -58.13
CA HIS A 61 -73.06 52.21 -56.98
C HIS A 61 -73.63 51.63 -55.68
N ASP A 62 -74.95 51.68 -55.47
CA ASP A 62 -75.60 51.12 -54.29
C ASP A 62 -75.57 49.58 -54.28
N GLU A 63 -75.67 48.95 -55.45
CA GLU A 63 -75.46 47.51 -55.63
C GLU A 63 -74.02 47.10 -55.32
N ASP A 64 -73.04 47.84 -55.87
CA ASP A 64 -71.61 47.63 -55.58
C ASP A 64 -71.33 47.81 -54.09
N LEU A 65 -71.88 48.85 -53.45
CA LEU A 65 -71.72 49.10 -52.03
C LEU A 65 -72.31 47.96 -51.18
N LYS A 66 -73.44 47.38 -51.61
CA LYS A 66 -74.02 46.19 -50.95
C LYS A 66 -73.12 44.96 -51.12
N ALA A 67 -72.59 44.74 -52.33
CA ALA A 67 -71.66 43.64 -52.60
C ALA A 67 -70.37 43.77 -51.77
N TYR A 68 -69.77 44.97 -51.71
CA TYR A 68 -68.61 45.24 -50.86
C TYR A 68 -68.91 45.06 -49.37
N LYS A 69 -70.07 45.53 -48.89
CA LYS A 69 -70.50 45.30 -47.50
C LYS A 69 -70.63 43.82 -47.17
N GLN A 70 -71.20 43.02 -48.07
CA GLN A 70 -71.29 41.57 -47.89
C GLN A 70 -69.92 40.90 -47.91
N LYS A 71 -69.03 41.32 -48.81
CA LYS A 71 -67.65 40.81 -48.90
C LYS A 71 -66.83 41.10 -47.64
N VAL A 72 -66.94 42.32 -47.09
CA VAL A 72 -66.30 42.68 -45.82
C VAL A 72 -66.84 41.84 -44.66
N LYS A 73 -68.16 41.64 -44.59
CA LYS A 73 -68.75 40.75 -43.57
C LYS A 73 -68.23 39.33 -43.69
N HIS A 74 -68.21 38.76 -44.90
CA HIS A 74 -67.69 37.40 -45.12
C HIS A 74 -66.22 37.28 -44.71
N LEU A 75 -65.37 38.23 -45.12
CA LEU A 75 -63.96 38.27 -44.73
C LEU A 75 -63.77 38.39 -43.20
N GLN A 76 -64.63 39.15 -42.52
CA GLN A 76 -64.59 39.25 -41.06
C GLN A 76 -64.99 37.94 -40.38
N TYR A 77 -66.01 37.25 -40.88
CA TYR A 77 -66.40 35.93 -40.37
C TYR A 77 -65.34 34.87 -40.64
N GLU A 78 -64.77 34.85 -41.85
CA GLU A 78 -63.68 33.95 -42.23
C GLU A 78 -62.46 34.19 -41.34
N HIS A 79 -62.02 35.44 -41.20
CA HIS A 79 -60.90 35.77 -40.31
C HIS A 79 -61.20 35.40 -38.85
N GLN A 80 -62.42 35.62 -38.37
CA GLN A 80 -62.81 35.23 -37.02
C GLN A 80 -62.83 33.70 -36.84
N ALA A 81 -63.30 32.96 -37.85
CA ALA A 81 -63.31 31.50 -37.86
C ALA A 81 -61.88 30.94 -37.89
N ASP A 82 -61.03 31.42 -38.79
CA ASP A 82 -59.62 31.03 -38.87
C ASP A 82 -58.88 31.32 -37.55
N LEU A 83 -59.17 32.47 -36.94
CA LEU A 83 -58.57 32.85 -35.65
C LEU A 83 -59.08 31.96 -34.50
N THR A 84 -60.33 31.50 -34.53
CA THR A 84 -60.81 30.52 -33.55
C THR A 84 -60.22 29.13 -33.78
N ASP A 85 -60.11 28.71 -35.05
CA ASP A 85 -59.57 27.40 -35.42
C ASP A 85 -58.09 27.32 -35.06
N THR A 86 -57.27 28.28 -35.48
CA THR A 86 -55.85 28.36 -35.10
C THR A 86 -55.62 28.42 -33.59
N LYS A 87 -56.48 29.13 -32.84
CA LYS A 87 -56.43 29.12 -31.37
C LYS A 87 -56.77 27.75 -30.80
N SER A 88 -57.78 27.07 -31.34
CA SER A 88 -58.17 25.73 -30.89
C SER A 88 -57.08 24.70 -31.18
N GLU A 89 -56.46 24.75 -32.36
CA GLU A 89 -55.34 23.91 -32.76
C GLU A 89 -54.11 24.16 -31.87
N ALA A 90 -53.80 25.43 -31.59
CA ALA A 90 -52.71 25.79 -30.69
C ALA A 90 -52.94 25.27 -29.26
N LEU A 91 -54.18 25.33 -28.75
CA LEU A 91 -54.54 24.79 -27.44
C LEU A 91 -54.42 23.25 -27.40
N VAL A 92 -54.90 22.56 -28.44
CA VAL A 92 -54.78 21.10 -28.54
C VAL A 92 -53.30 20.68 -28.65
N ALA A 93 -52.50 21.39 -29.46
CA ALA A 93 -51.07 21.13 -29.57
C ALA A 93 -50.33 21.34 -28.24
N LEU A 94 -50.68 22.39 -27.49
CA LEU A 94 -50.11 22.66 -26.17
C LEU A 94 -50.52 21.59 -25.14
N GLN A 95 -51.77 21.15 -25.16
CA GLN A 95 -52.26 20.07 -24.31
C GLN A 95 -51.54 18.75 -24.62
N ASN A 96 -51.41 18.37 -25.89
CA ASN A 96 -50.70 17.16 -26.29
C ASN A 96 -49.23 17.20 -25.85
N ALA A 97 -48.54 18.34 -26.04
CA ALA A 97 -47.17 18.51 -25.60
C ALA A 97 -47.03 18.40 -24.06
N GLN A 98 -48.01 18.90 -23.31
CA GLN A 98 -48.05 18.78 -21.85
C GLN A 98 -48.30 17.32 -21.41
N ASP A 99 -49.20 16.60 -22.08
CA ASP A 99 -49.50 15.20 -21.78
C ASP A 99 -48.30 14.30 -22.11
N ASP A 100 -47.63 14.52 -23.24
CA ASP A 100 -46.39 13.83 -23.62
C ASP A 100 -45.27 14.05 -22.60
N HIS A 101 -45.05 15.30 -22.18
CA HIS A 101 -44.06 15.62 -21.14
C HIS A 101 -44.40 14.91 -19.82
N THR A 102 -45.68 14.93 -19.43
CA THR A 102 -46.15 14.27 -18.20
C THR A 102 -45.94 12.75 -18.28
N GLN A 103 -46.14 12.14 -19.45
CA GLN A 103 -45.88 10.72 -19.66
C GLN A 103 -44.38 10.41 -19.55
N GLN A 104 -43.52 11.18 -20.21
CA GLN A 104 -42.06 11.02 -20.13
C GLN A 104 -41.56 11.16 -18.69
N GLU A 105 -42.08 12.12 -17.92
CA GLU A 105 -41.74 12.28 -16.51
C GLU A 105 -42.12 11.03 -15.70
N ARG A 106 -43.31 10.45 -15.92
CA ARG A 106 -43.72 9.21 -15.24
C ARG A 106 -42.88 8.00 -15.63
N GLU A 107 -42.39 7.92 -16.86
CA GLU A 107 -41.49 6.86 -17.33
C GLU A 107 -40.12 7.00 -16.65
N ILE A 108 -39.53 8.21 -16.67
CA ILE A 108 -38.26 8.50 -16.00
C ILE A 108 -38.33 8.19 -14.49
N LEU A 109 -39.44 8.52 -13.83
CA LEU A 109 -39.63 8.23 -12.41
C LEU A 109 -39.73 6.71 -12.13
N ARG A 110 -40.36 5.94 -13.02
CA ARG A 110 -40.42 4.48 -12.93
C ARG A 110 -39.04 3.86 -13.12
N ASP A 111 -38.32 4.27 -14.16
CA ASP A 111 -36.97 3.79 -14.44
C ASP A 111 -36.03 4.12 -13.27
N LYS A 112 -36.12 5.33 -12.71
CA LYS A 112 -35.36 5.72 -11.52
C LYS A 112 -35.66 4.82 -10.32
N ALA A 113 -36.93 4.46 -10.10
CA ALA A 113 -37.32 3.59 -8.99
C ALA A 113 -36.80 2.16 -9.19
N GLU A 114 -36.85 1.65 -10.43
CA GLU A 114 -36.34 0.34 -10.80
C GLU A 114 -34.82 0.26 -10.69
N LEU A 115 -34.09 1.24 -11.23
CA LEU A 115 -32.62 1.32 -11.08
C LEU A 115 -32.21 1.36 -9.60
N LYS A 116 -32.93 2.10 -8.75
CA LYS A 116 -32.68 2.11 -7.30
C LYS A 116 -32.97 0.78 -6.61
N ARG A 117 -33.89 -0.04 -7.13
CA ARG A 117 -34.16 -1.39 -6.62
C ARG A 117 -33.02 -2.32 -7.03
N MET A 118 -32.67 -2.32 -8.31
CA MET A 118 -31.57 -3.14 -8.86
C MET A 118 -30.24 -2.81 -8.17
N PHE A 119 -29.95 -1.53 -7.93
CA PHE A 119 -28.74 -1.12 -7.24
C PHE A 119 -28.65 -1.70 -5.82
N ARG A 120 -29.74 -1.62 -5.04
CA ARG A 120 -29.81 -2.19 -3.69
C ARG A 120 -29.68 -3.72 -3.69
N GLU A 121 -30.24 -4.38 -4.70
CA GLU A 121 -30.11 -5.83 -4.87
C GLU A 121 -28.67 -6.23 -5.19
N HIS A 122 -28.01 -5.51 -6.11
CA HIS A 122 -26.59 -5.69 -6.41
C HIS A 122 -25.70 -5.42 -5.20
N GLU A 123 -25.95 -4.35 -4.44
CA GLU A 123 -25.25 -4.09 -3.18
C GLU A 123 -25.40 -5.26 -2.20
N GLY A 124 -26.62 -5.80 -2.04
CA GLY A 124 -26.86 -6.97 -1.18
C GLY A 124 -26.09 -8.22 -1.62
N ILE A 125 -26.06 -8.49 -2.93
CA ILE A 125 -25.30 -9.61 -3.51
C ILE A 125 -23.80 -9.41 -3.28
N HIS A 126 -23.28 -8.20 -3.48
CA HIS A 126 -21.87 -7.89 -3.26
C HIS A 126 -21.49 -8.03 -1.77
N ASP A 127 -22.33 -7.56 -0.85
CA ASP A 127 -22.12 -7.74 0.58
C ASP A 127 -22.08 -9.23 0.98
N GLU A 128 -22.95 -10.04 0.39
CA GLU A 128 -22.95 -11.49 0.61
C GLU A 128 -21.69 -12.18 0.03
N GLN A 129 -21.26 -11.77 -1.16
CA GLN A 129 -19.99 -12.23 -1.75
C GLN A 129 -18.79 -11.87 -0.86
N ILE A 130 -18.73 -10.64 -0.34
CA ILE A 130 -17.68 -10.20 0.58
C ILE A 130 -17.70 -11.03 1.87
N LYS A 131 -18.88 -11.30 2.44
CA LYS A 131 -19.01 -12.15 3.63
C LYS A 131 -18.52 -13.57 3.37
N ASN A 132 -18.90 -14.16 2.24
CA ASN A 132 -18.46 -15.51 1.86
C ASN A 132 -16.95 -15.59 1.65
N LEU A 133 -16.34 -14.60 0.99
CA LEU A 133 -14.88 -14.53 0.83
C LEU A 133 -14.16 -14.38 2.18
N LYS A 134 -14.70 -13.56 3.09
CA LYS A 134 -14.14 -13.41 4.46
C LYS A 134 -14.23 -14.71 5.25
N LEU A 135 -15.32 -15.46 5.11
CA LEU A 135 -15.50 -16.75 5.77
C LEU A 135 -14.51 -17.78 5.23
N GLN A 136 -14.41 -17.92 3.90
CA GLN A 136 -13.44 -18.81 3.24
C GLN A 136 -12.00 -18.50 3.66
N HIS A 137 -11.62 -17.22 3.67
CA HIS A 137 -10.30 -16.81 4.12
C HIS A 137 -10.04 -17.15 5.59
N SER A 138 -11.05 -17.02 6.45
CA SER A 138 -10.95 -17.38 7.87
C SER A 138 -10.77 -18.90 8.05
N GLU A 139 -11.45 -19.72 7.24
CA GLU A 139 -11.30 -21.17 7.23
C GLU A 139 -9.91 -21.60 6.74
N GLU A 140 -9.39 -20.97 5.69
CA GLU A 140 -8.03 -21.22 5.19
C GLU A 140 -6.96 -20.86 6.23
N ILE A 141 -7.10 -19.70 6.87
CA ILE A 141 -6.23 -19.31 7.99
C ILE A 141 -6.31 -20.35 9.12
N HIS A 142 -7.50 -20.82 9.46
CA HIS A 142 -7.67 -21.84 10.49
C HIS A 142 -6.98 -23.15 10.11
N LYS A 143 -7.13 -23.63 8.87
CA LYS A 143 -6.45 -24.84 8.38
C LYS A 143 -4.94 -24.70 8.46
N ILE A 144 -4.38 -23.59 7.99
CA ILE A 144 -2.94 -23.32 8.06
C ILE A 144 -2.46 -23.29 9.51
N ARG A 145 -3.18 -22.62 10.41
CA ARG A 145 -2.85 -22.60 11.85
C ARG A 145 -2.86 -23.99 12.47
N GLU A 146 -3.85 -24.82 12.13
CA GLU A 146 -3.93 -26.19 12.62
C GLU A 146 -2.78 -27.05 12.09
N GLU A 147 -2.45 -26.95 10.81
CA GLU A 147 -1.28 -27.63 10.24
C GLU A 147 0.04 -27.22 10.91
N PHE A 148 0.21 -25.92 11.20
CA PHE A 148 1.38 -25.44 11.94
C PHE A 148 1.40 -25.94 13.38
N ASN A 149 0.25 -26.02 14.04
CA ASN A 149 0.13 -26.56 15.40
C ASN A 149 0.51 -28.05 15.43
N ILE A 150 0.01 -28.83 14.48
CA ILE A 150 0.36 -30.25 14.33
C ILE A 150 1.86 -30.41 14.09
N LYS A 151 2.44 -29.68 13.13
CA LYS A 151 3.89 -29.72 12.84
C LYS A 151 4.74 -29.33 14.05
N ALA A 152 4.30 -28.32 14.81
CA ALA A 152 4.99 -27.90 16.04
C ALA A 152 4.96 -29.00 17.11
N LYS A 153 3.81 -29.61 17.35
CA LYS A 153 3.67 -30.74 18.29
C LYS A 153 4.46 -31.96 17.85
N GLU A 154 4.49 -32.29 16.56
CA GLU A 154 5.30 -33.38 16.03
C GLU A 154 6.80 -33.13 16.25
N LEU A 155 7.25 -31.90 16.04
CA LEU A 155 8.63 -31.50 16.27
C LEU A 155 9.01 -31.57 17.76
N GLU A 156 8.14 -31.04 18.63
CA GLU A 156 8.29 -31.11 20.08
C GLU A 156 8.38 -32.57 20.56
N ASN A 157 7.43 -33.42 20.15
CA ASN A 157 7.44 -34.85 20.48
C ASN A 157 8.70 -35.57 19.98
N LYS A 158 9.21 -35.19 18.80
CA LYS A 158 10.44 -35.78 18.25
C LYS A 158 11.66 -35.42 19.10
N TYR A 159 11.76 -34.18 19.56
CA TYR A 159 12.88 -33.76 20.41
C TYR A 159 12.76 -34.28 21.84
N GLU A 160 11.55 -34.35 22.38
CA GLU A 160 11.30 -34.95 23.70
C GLU A 160 11.72 -36.42 23.70
N LYS A 161 11.36 -37.19 22.68
CA LYS A 161 11.82 -38.58 22.52
C LYS A 161 13.34 -38.70 22.46
N LYS A 162 14.00 -37.88 21.64
CA LYS A 162 15.48 -37.87 21.56
C LYS A 162 16.14 -37.52 22.89
N PHE A 163 15.53 -36.59 23.64
CA PHE A 163 16.02 -36.19 24.94
C PHE A 163 15.86 -37.33 25.97
N GLN A 164 14.71 -38.00 25.96
CA GLN A 164 14.43 -39.18 26.77
C GLN A 164 15.43 -40.32 26.46
N GLU A 165 15.63 -40.64 25.18
CA GLU A 165 16.58 -41.66 24.73
C GLU A 165 18.01 -41.34 25.19
N LEU A 166 18.47 -40.10 25.02
CA LEU A 166 19.80 -39.69 25.47
C LEU A 166 19.95 -39.80 27.00
N ARG A 167 18.89 -39.46 27.74
CA ARG A 167 18.87 -39.58 29.20
C ARG A 167 18.97 -41.04 29.63
N GLU A 168 18.23 -41.93 28.97
CA GLU A 168 18.27 -43.37 29.21
C GLU A 168 19.64 -43.96 28.87
N GLU A 169 20.23 -43.58 27.73
CA GLU A 169 21.59 -43.98 27.36
C GLU A 169 22.64 -43.56 28.40
N LEU A 170 22.58 -42.31 28.87
CA LEU A 170 23.47 -41.81 29.91
C LEU A 170 23.26 -42.53 31.25
N GLN A 171 22.01 -42.82 31.62
CA GLN A 171 21.71 -43.60 32.82
C GLN A 171 22.25 -45.03 32.71
N ILE A 172 22.11 -45.68 31.55
CA ILE A 172 22.65 -47.02 31.31
C ILE A 172 24.17 -47.01 31.40
N LYS A 173 24.85 -46.04 30.76
CA LYS A 173 26.31 -45.88 30.86
C LYS A 173 26.76 -45.69 32.29
N HIS A 174 26.12 -44.78 33.03
CA HIS A 174 26.45 -44.54 34.42
C HIS A 174 26.25 -45.80 35.29
N ARG A 175 25.14 -46.53 35.09
CA ARG A 175 24.88 -47.78 35.79
C ARG A 175 25.94 -48.84 35.46
N MET A 176 26.33 -48.97 34.19
CA MET A 176 27.38 -49.90 33.76
C MET A 176 28.73 -49.58 34.39
N GLU A 177 29.15 -48.31 34.37
CA GLU A 177 30.39 -47.86 35.02
C GLU A 177 30.38 -48.17 36.52
N LEU A 178 29.23 -47.95 37.18
CA LEU A 178 29.07 -48.22 38.60
C LEU A 178 29.19 -49.73 38.89
N THR A 179 28.53 -50.58 38.10
CA THR A 179 28.64 -52.04 38.24
C THR A 179 30.06 -52.55 37.96
N GLU A 180 30.75 -51.98 36.97
CA GLU A 180 32.14 -52.37 36.67
C GLU A 180 33.09 -52.00 37.82
N ILE A 181 32.91 -50.83 38.43
CA ILE A 181 33.67 -50.41 39.61
C ILE A 181 33.36 -51.31 40.80
N GLU A 182 32.09 -51.66 41.03
CA GLU A 182 31.68 -52.58 42.09
C GLU A 182 32.30 -53.97 41.90
N GLU A 183 32.25 -54.53 40.69
CA GLU A 183 32.87 -55.81 40.38
C GLU A 183 34.39 -55.79 40.65
N ARG A 184 35.10 -54.77 40.16
CA ARG A 184 36.55 -54.62 40.42
C ARG A 184 36.87 -54.55 41.91
N LYS A 185 36.08 -53.78 42.67
CA LYS A 185 36.24 -53.67 44.13
C LYS A 185 35.95 -54.99 44.83
N ASN A 186 34.91 -55.71 44.42
CA ASN A 186 34.56 -57.02 44.97
C ASN A 186 35.67 -58.05 44.70
N THR A 187 36.22 -58.08 43.48
CA THR A 187 37.37 -58.93 43.16
C THR A 187 38.59 -58.57 44.01
N GLN A 188 38.84 -57.29 44.26
CA GLN A 188 39.94 -56.87 45.14
C GLN A 188 39.71 -57.30 46.60
N ILE A 189 38.48 -57.19 47.10
CA ILE A 189 38.11 -57.69 48.43
C ILE A 189 38.34 -59.20 48.51
N GLU A 190 37.90 -59.95 47.50
CA GLU A 190 38.06 -61.41 47.45
C GLU A 190 39.54 -61.82 47.44
N ASN A 191 40.37 -61.17 46.61
CA ASN A 191 41.81 -61.38 46.59
C ASN A 191 42.46 -61.06 47.95
N LEU A 192 42.02 -59.99 48.61
CA LEU A 192 42.53 -59.61 49.93
C LEU A 192 42.14 -60.64 50.99
N ILE A 193 40.92 -61.16 50.95
CA ILE A 193 40.47 -62.25 51.82
C ILE A 193 41.33 -63.50 51.60
N GLN A 194 41.54 -63.90 50.34
CA GLN A 194 42.38 -65.06 50.02
C GLN A 194 43.82 -64.88 50.51
N HIS A 195 44.42 -63.70 50.29
CA HIS A 195 45.76 -63.41 50.79
C HIS A 195 45.83 -63.42 52.32
N HIS A 196 44.82 -62.88 53.01
CA HIS A 196 44.76 -62.95 54.47
C HIS A 196 44.61 -64.40 54.97
N ASP A 197 43.81 -65.23 54.31
CA ASP A 197 43.62 -66.64 54.69
C ASP A 197 44.89 -67.47 54.44
N GLN A 198 45.60 -67.19 53.34
CA GLN A 198 46.93 -67.75 53.07
C GLN A 198 47.95 -67.35 54.13
N ALA A 199 48.08 -66.05 54.43
CA ALA A 199 49.00 -65.55 55.45
C ALA A 199 48.66 -66.11 56.84
N PHE A 200 47.38 -66.26 57.17
CA PHE A 200 46.93 -66.89 58.41
C PHE A 200 47.31 -68.38 58.46
N THR A 201 47.15 -69.10 57.35
CA THR A 201 47.55 -70.49 57.22
C THR A 201 49.07 -70.66 57.34
N GLU A 202 49.85 -69.81 56.68
CA GLU A 202 51.31 -69.77 56.81
C GLU A 202 51.75 -69.48 58.24
N MET A 203 51.12 -68.51 58.93
CA MET A 203 51.40 -68.20 60.33
C MET A 203 51.06 -69.39 61.23
N LYS A 204 49.92 -70.05 61.00
CA LYS A 204 49.54 -71.27 61.72
C LYS A 204 50.55 -72.40 61.51
N ASN A 205 51.01 -72.60 60.27
CA ASN A 205 52.03 -73.58 59.94
C ASN A 205 53.36 -73.24 60.61
N TYR A 206 53.78 -71.97 60.61
CA TYR A 206 54.98 -71.52 61.29
C TYR A 206 54.95 -71.80 62.80
N TYR A 207 53.83 -71.52 63.48
CA TYR A 207 53.69 -71.87 64.90
C TYR A 207 53.57 -73.39 65.14
N ASN A 208 52.94 -74.13 64.24
CA ASN A 208 52.94 -75.59 64.28
C ASN A 208 54.37 -76.14 64.11
N ASP A 209 55.17 -75.59 63.21
CA ASP A 209 56.56 -75.98 63.00
C ASP A 209 57.44 -75.61 64.19
N ILE A 210 57.25 -74.43 64.79
CA ILE A 210 57.90 -74.07 66.05
C ILE A 210 57.48 -75.03 67.17
N THR A 211 56.21 -75.37 67.30
CA THR A 211 55.76 -76.29 68.35
C THR A 211 56.29 -77.70 68.13
N LEU A 212 56.34 -78.18 66.89
CA LEU A 212 56.96 -79.46 66.52
C LEU A 212 58.47 -79.45 66.77
N ASN A 213 59.16 -78.38 66.38
CA ASN A 213 60.59 -78.22 66.63
C ASN A 213 60.88 -78.07 68.12
N ASN A 214 60.04 -77.34 68.87
CA ASN A 214 60.12 -77.26 70.32
C ASN A 214 59.83 -78.62 70.97
N LEU A 215 58.90 -79.42 70.44
CA LEU A 215 58.67 -80.79 70.92
C LEU A 215 59.87 -81.69 70.65
N ALA A 216 60.44 -81.60 69.45
CA ALA A 216 61.64 -82.33 69.05
C ALA A 216 62.85 -81.90 69.89
N LEU A 217 63.00 -80.60 70.16
CA LEU A 217 64.02 -80.03 71.03
C LEU A 217 63.78 -80.44 72.48
N ILE A 218 62.55 -80.45 72.99
CA ILE A 218 62.22 -80.95 74.33
C ILE A 218 62.55 -82.44 74.43
N SER A 219 62.27 -83.23 73.40
CA SER A 219 62.63 -84.65 73.35
C SER A 219 64.15 -84.81 73.36
N SER A 220 64.85 -84.10 72.48
CA SER A 220 66.32 -84.10 72.42
C SER A 220 66.96 -83.61 73.72
N LEU A 221 66.40 -82.57 74.33
CA LEU A 221 66.84 -82.05 75.62
C LEU A 221 66.52 -83.03 76.75
N LYS A 222 65.44 -83.80 76.71
CA LYS A 222 65.21 -84.89 77.68
C LYS A 222 66.25 -85.99 77.53
N ASP A 223 66.56 -86.41 76.32
CA ASP A 223 67.61 -87.39 76.03
C ASP A 223 68.99 -86.87 76.47
N GLN A 224 69.26 -85.59 76.20
CA GLN A 224 70.47 -84.91 76.67
C GLN A 224 70.44 -84.67 78.18
N MET A 225 69.30 -84.46 78.83
CA MET A 225 69.19 -84.29 80.28
C MET A 225 69.46 -85.61 81.00
N GLU A 226 69.12 -86.74 80.39
CA GLU A 226 69.49 -88.08 80.86
C GLU A 226 71.01 -88.34 80.72
N LEU A 227 71.61 -87.82 79.64
CA LEU A 227 73.07 -87.81 79.45
C LEU A 227 73.79 -86.82 80.39
N LEU A 228 73.23 -85.62 80.56
CA LEU A 228 73.76 -84.53 81.38
C LEU A 228 73.54 -84.80 82.86
N ARG A 229 72.54 -85.55 83.29
CA ARG A 229 72.44 -86.02 84.68
C ARG A 229 73.66 -86.85 85.08
N LYS A 230 74.29 -87.55 84.12
CA LYS A 230 75.60 -88.21 84.29
C LYS A 230 76.80 -87.26 84.20
N GLN A 231 76.68 -86.10 83.56
CA GLN A 231 77.74 -85.07 83.50
C GLN A 231 77.59 -83.95 84.56
N ASN A 232 76.43 -83.73 85.16
CA ASN A 232 76.12 -82.65 86.09
C ASN A 232 76.67 -82.91 87.49
N GLU A 233 76.93 -84.18 87.84
CA GLU A 233 77.84 -84.52 88.95
C GLU A 233 79.26 -83.99 88.71
N ARG A 234 79.67 -83.77 87.45
CA ARG A 234 81.00 -83.25 87.08
C ARG A 234 81.02 -81.74 86.86
N MET A 235 79.91 -81.14 86.42
CA MET A 235 79.84 -79.74 86.01
C MET A 235 79.38 -78.75 87.10
N THR A 236 79.02 -79.20 88.31
CA THR A 236 78.77 -78.29 89.45
C THR A 236 79.99 -77.42 89.79
N LYS A 237 81.19 -77.80 89.30
CA LYS A 237 82.44 -77.07 89.48
C LYS A 237 82.68 -75.88 88.52
N GLN A 238 81.97 -75.76 87.40
CA GLN A 238 82.27 -74.74 86.37
C GLN A 238 81.28 -73.55 86.34
N VAL A 239 80.19 -73.63 87.09
CA VAL A 239 79.13 -72.60 87.11
C VAL A 239 79.55 -71.29 87.81
N SER A 240 80.63 -71.33 88.60
CA SER A 240 81.16 -70.14 89.29
C SER A 240 81.69 -69.07 88.32
N ASP A 241 82.20 -69.45 87.15
CA ASP A 241 82.99 -68.53 86.31
C ASP A 241 82.13 -67.76 85.28
N LEU A 242 80.97 -68.31 84.87
CA LEU A 242 80.09 -67.71 83.86
C LEU A 242 79.23 -66.55 84.40
N MET A 243 79.10 -66.40 85.72
CA MET A 243 78.35 -65.28 86.33
C MET A 243 79.07 -63.92 86.18
N ALA A 244 80.39 -63.90 85.95
CA ALA A 244 81.17 -62.68 85.81
C ALA A 244 81.08 -62.05 84.41
N GLU A 245 80.84 -62.86 83.36
CA GLU A 245 80.84 -62.42 81.97
C GLU A 245 79.51 -61.74 81.56
N ASN A 246 78.40 -62.17 82.16
CA ASN A 246 77.06 -61.62 81.91
C ASN A 246 76.91 -60.15 82.39
N LYS A 247 77.79 -59.70 83.30
CA LYS A 247 77.80 -58.33 83.83
C LYS A 247 78.46 -57.31 82.89
N LYS A 248 79.23 -57.75 81.88
CA LYS A 248 79.95 -56.87 80.93
C LYS A 248 79.16 -56.49 79.66
N MET A 249 78.12 -57.24 79.31
CA MET A 249 77.41 -57.13 78.01
C MET A 249 76.15 -56.23 78.07
N VAL A 250 75.79 -55.70 79.24
CA VAL A 250 74.52 -54.97 79.46
C VAL A 250 74.55 -53.55 78.87
N GLU A 251 75.67 -52.83 78.98
CA GLU A 251 75.77 -51.44 78.53
C GLU A 251 75.86 -51.27 77.00
N PRO A 252 76.62 -52.11 76.25
CA PRO A 252 76.61 -52.09 74.78
C PRO A 252 75.23 -52.40 74.19
N LEU A 253 74.46 -53.29 74.83
CA LEU A 253 73.11 -53.65 74.40
C LEU A 253 72.14 -52.47 74.57
N ARG A 254 72.30 -51.68 75.65
CA ARG A 254 71.47 -50.49 75.90
C ARG A 254 71.72 -49.38 74.88
N GLN A 255 72.96 -49.14 74.50
CA GLN A 255 73.31 -48.16 73.46
C GLN A 255 72.79 -48.58 72.08
N ALA A 256 72.96 -49.84 71.70
CA ALA A 256 72.44 -50.35 70.42
C ALA A 256 70.91 -50.26 70.32
N LEU A 257 70.17 -50.46 71.43
CA LEU A 257 68.71 -50.30 71.44
C LEU A 257 68.27 -48.83 71.30
N ALA A 258 69.03 -47.88 71.87
CA ALA A 258 68.76 -46.45 71.72
C ALA A 258 68.99 -45.99 70.27
N ASP A 259 70.09 -46.42 69.65
CA ASP A 259 70.40 -46.12 68.25
C ASP A 259 69.34 -46.70 67.31
N VAL A 260 68.89 -47.94 67.54
CA VAL A 260 67.80 -48.56 66.75
C VAL A 260 66.50 -47.75 66.86
N ALA A 261 66.17 -47.22 68.04
CA ALA A 261 65.00 -46.37 68.22
C ALA A 261 65.13 -45.03 67.47
N GLU A 262 66.30 -44.42 67.49
CA GLU A 262 66.57 -43.18 66.77
C GLU A 262 66.54 -43.39 65.24
N TYR A 263 67.17 -44.44 64.73
CA TYR A 263 67.14 -44.78 63.30
C TYR A 263 65.72 -45.09 62.81
N LYS A 264 64.90 -45.79 63.61
CA LYS A 264 63.48 -46.01 63.28
C LYS A 264 62.70 -44.70 63.19
N ARG A 265 62.96 -43.74 64.09
CA ARG A 265 62.32 -42.41 64.05
C ARG A 265 62.74 -41.60 62.82
N ARG A 266 64.03 -41.61 62.47
CA ARG A 266 64.54 -40.95 61.26
C ARG A 266 63.95 -41.57 59.98
N LEU A 267 63.83 -42.89 59.93
CA LEU A 267 63.22 -43.60 58.81
C LEU A 267 61.75 -43.22 58.63
N GLN A 268 60.96 -43.18 59.71
CA GLN A 268 59.56 -42.75 59.65
C GLN A 268 59.40 -41.30 59.17
N ASN A 269 60.29 -40.40 59.59
CA ASN A 269 60.27 -39.02 59.10
C ASN A 269 60.62 -38.95 57.61
N TYR A 270 61.63 -39.69 57.17
CA TYR A 270 62.00 -39.78 55.75
C TYR A 270 60.87 -40.34 54.87
N GLU A 271 60.13 -41.34 55.35
CA GLU A 271 58.95 -41.87 54.66
C GLU A 271 57.83 -40.82 54.51
N LYS A 272 57.58 -40.03 55.57
CA LYS A 272 56.62 -38.91 55.51
C LYS A 272 57.05 -37.84 54.51
N ASP A 273 58.32 -37.45 54.54
CA ASP A 273 58.87 -36.45 53.62
C ASP A 273 58.80 -36.94 52.17
N LYS A 274 59.04 -38.23 51.92
CA LYS A 274 58.89 -38.84 50.59
C LYS A 274 57.45 -38.74 50.07
N ILE A 275 56.45 -38.99 50.91
CA ILE A 275 55.03 -38.86 50.55
C ILE A 275 54.67 -37.39 50.30
N ALA A 276 55.12 -36.48 51.16
CA ALA A 276 54.89 -35.05 50.99
C ALA A 276 55.50 -34.51 49.69
N LEU A 277 56.72 -34.95 49.35
CA LEU A 277 57.37 -34.61 48.09
C LEU A 277 56.61 -35.15 46.87
N ALA A 278 56.14 -36.39 46.92
CA ALA A 278 55.32 -36.97 45.84
C ALA A 278 54.03 -36.17 45.62
N ASN A 279 53.33 -35.80 46.69
CA ASN A 279 52.12 -34.99 46.64
C ASN A 279 52.38 -33.57 46.11
N ALA A 280 53.47 -32.92 46.55
CA ALA A 280 53.87 -31.60 46.07
C ALA A 280 54.23 -31.63 44.59
N THR A 281 54.93 -32.69 44.14
CA THR A 281 55.31 -32.88 42.74
C THR A 281 54.08 -33.10 41.85
N ALA A 282 53.13 -33.92 42.29
CA ALA A 282 51.87 -34.12 41.58
C ALA A 282 51.07 -32.82 41.46
N LYS A 283 50.98 -32.03 42.54
CA LYS A 283 50.30 -30.74 42.53
C LYS A 283 50.99 -29.73 41.61
N LEU A 284 52.32 -29.71 41.60
CA LEU A 284 53.10 -28.88 40.69
C LEU A 284 52.84 -29.25 39.22
N GLN A 285 52.78 -30.54 38.90
CA GLN A 285 52.46 -31.00 37.54
C GLN A 285 51.07 -30.57 37.10
N THR A 286 50.05 -30.70 37.96
CA THR A 286 48.69 -30.24 37.63
C THR A 286 48.66 -28.73 37.42
N THR A 287 49.21 -27.95 38.35
CA THR A 287 49.24 -26.48 38.21
C THR A 287 50.05 -25.99 37.00
N MET A 288 51.11 -26.70 36.61
CA MET A 288 51.83 -26.40 35.36
C MET A 288 50.98 -26.68 34.12
N ARG A 289 50.18 -27.75 34.10
CA ARG A 289 49.24 -28.01 32.99
C ARG A 289 48.19 -26.91 32.91
N ASP A 290 47.57 -26.58 34.04
CA ASP A 290 46.55 -25.53 34.11
C ASP A 290 47.10 -24.17 33.64
N LEU A 291 48.36 -23.86 34.00
CA LEU A 291 49.04 -22.64 33.55
C LEU A 291 49.24 -22.62 32.03
N ASN A 292 49.71 -23.72 31.45
CA ASN A 292 49.92 -23.83 30.00
C ASN A 292 48.58 -23.72 29.24
N ASP A 293 47.53 -24.37 29.74
CA ASP A 293 46.19 -24.31 29.14
C ASP A 293 45.63 -22.89 29.18
N LEU A 294 45.79 -22.19 30.32
CA LEU A 294 45.41 -20.79 30.48
C LEU A 294 46.20 -19.87 29.54
N GLN A 295 47.51 -20.09 29.40
CA GLN A 295 48.34 -19.32 28.47
C GLN A 295 47.85 -19.47 27.03
N TRP A 296 47.58 -20.71 26.59
CA TRP A 296 47.07 -20.96 25.24
C TRP A 296 45.70 -20.32 25.00
N CYS A 297 44.81 -20.38 25.99
CA CYS A 297 43.51 -19.72 25.90
C CYS A 297 43.65 -18.19 25.84
N ASN A 298 44.59 -17.61 26.60
CA ASN A 298 44.85 -16.18 26.58
C ASN A 298 45.38 -15.72 25.22
N GLU A 299 46.36 -16.42 24.64
CA GLU A 299 46.88 -16.13 23.30
C GLU A 299 45.76 -16.22 22.23
N ALA A 300 44.90 -17.23 22.31
CA ALA A 300 43.77 -17.37 21.40
C ALA A 300 42.76 -16.21 21.53
N LEU A 301 42.52 -15.73 22.77
CA LEU A 301 41.65 -14.59 23.03
C LEU A 301 42.26 -13.27 22.55
N GLU A 302 43.56 -13.07 22.72
CA GLU A 302 44.29 -11.89 22.24
C GLU A 302 44.22 -11.79 20.72
N LEU A 303 44.45 -12.89 19.99
CA LEU A 303 44.31 -12.93 18.53
C LEU A 303 42.88 -12.62 18.08
N ARG A 304 41.87 -13.12 18.81
CA ARG A 304 40.47 -12.84 18.51
C ARG A 304 40.12 -11.37 18.78
N LEU A 305 40.66 -10.79 19.84
CA LEU A 305 40.49 -9.38 20.17
C LEU A 305 41.06 -8.50 19.06
N GLU A 306 42.30 -8.74 18.65
CA GLU A 306 42.97 -7.98 17.58
C GLU A 306 42.15 -7.99 16.29
N LYS A 307 41.62 -9.16 15.90
CA LYS A 307 40.74 -9.28 14.74
C LYS A 307 39.47 -8.43 14.86
N VAL A 308 38.79 -8.49 16.01
CA VAL A 308 37.56 -7.70 16.25
C VAL A 308 37.86 -6.20 16.26
N GLU A 309 39.00 -5.78 16.78
CA GLU A 309 39.42 -4.38 16.75
C GLU A 309 39.71 -3.89 15.34
N ALA A 310 40.37 -4.73 14.52
CA ALA A 310 40.60 -4.43 13.11
C ALA A 310 39.28 -4.27 12.33
N GLU A 311 38.33 -5.19 12.54
CA GLU A 311 36.98 -5.12 11.92
C GLU A 311 36.22 -3.86 12.36
N ARG A 312 36.26 -3.51 13.66
CA ARG A 312 35.67 -2.28 14.20
C ARG A 312 36.26 -1.04 13.52
N ASP A 313 37.58 -0.99 13.40
CA ASP A 313 38.27 0.18 12.87
C ASP A 313 38.07 0.32 11.36
N GLU A 314 38.02 -0.79 10.62
CA GLU A 314 37.63 -0.79 9.21
C GLU A 314 36.20 -0.28 9.02
N LEU A 315 35.26 -0.74 9.85
CA LEU A 315 33.86 -0.31 9.76
C LEU A 315 33.72 1.18 10.08
N ARG A 316 34.43 1.69 11.09
CA ARG A 316 34.49 3.13 11.42
C ARG A 316 35.04 3.95 10.25
N LYS A 317 36.10 3.47 9.58
CA LYS A 317 36.66 4.12 8.38
C LYS A 317 35.64 4.15 7.23
N LYS A 318 34.98 3.02 6.94
CA LYS A 318 33.94 2.92 5.90
C LYS A 318 32.76 3.84 6.19
N PHE A 319 32.28 3.87 7.43
CA PHE A 319 31.20 4.76 7.85
C PHE A 319 31.56 6.23 7.63
N THR A 320 32.73 6.65 8.11
CA THR A 320 33.21 8.03 7.95
C THR A 320 33.31 8.42 6.48
N LYS A 321 33.85 7.53 5.64
CA LYS A 321 33.93 7.74 4.18
C LYS A 321 32.55 7.88 3.55
N ALA A 322 31.60 7.00 3.88
CA ALA A 322 30.24 7.05 3.34
C ALA A 322 29.51 8.35 3.74
N VAL A 323 29.67 8.80 5.00
CA VAL A 323 29.10 10.07 5.46
C VAL A 323 29.66 11.25 4.67
N LEU A 324 30.99 11.32 4.50
CA LEU A 324 31.64 12.38 3.73
C LEU A 324 31.20 12.38 2.26
N GLU A 325 31.10 11.21 1.63
CA GLU A 325 30.63 11.10 0.23
C GLU A 325 29.18 11.59 0.08
N VAL A 326 28.29 11.25 1.02
CA VAL A 326 26.90 11.73 1.00
C VAL A 326 26.86 13.24 1.20
N GLN A 327 27.60 13.78 2.18
CA GLN A 327 27.71 15.23 2.41
C GLN A 327 28.26 15.97 1.19
N GLN A 328 29.27 15.42 0.52
CA GLN A 328 29.83 16.03 -0.69
C GLN A 328 28.82 16.04 -1.84
N LYS A 329 28.13 14.91 -2.08
CA LYS A 329 27.11 14.80 -3.14
C LYS A 329 25.93 15.73 -2.90
N THR A 330 25.41 15.79 -1.67
CA THR A 330 24.31 16.69 -1.32
C THR A 330 24.75 18.14 -1.35
N GLY A 331 25.96 18.46 -0.87
CA GLY A 331 26.56 19.79 -0.96
C GLY A 331 26.70 20.30 -2.40
N LEU A 332 27.23 19.47 -3.31
CA LEU A 332 27.32 19.80 -4.74
C LEU A 332 25.94 20.03 -5.37
N LYS A 333 24.95 19.17 -5.05
CA LYS A 333 23.57 19.31 -5.54
C LYS A 333 22.95 20.62 -5.04
N ASN A 334 23.11 20.95 -3.76
CA ASN A 334 22.60 22.17 -3.16
C ASN A 334 23.26 23.41 -3.78
N ALA A 335 24.58 23.39 -3.99
CA ALA A 335 25.29 24.50 -4.64
C ALA A 335 24.81 24.71 -6.08
N LEU A 336 24.55 23.64 -6.84
CA LEU A 336 24.02 23.74 -8.19
C LEU A 336 22.58 24.28 -8.21
N LEU A 337 21.73 23.80 -7.30
CA LEU A 337 20.36 24.30 -7.16
C LEU A 337 20.35 25.77 -6.75
N GLN A 338 21.19 26.18 -5.80
CA GLN A 338 21.33 27.58 -5.39
C GLN A 338 21.73 28.45 -6.59
N LYS A 339 22.76 28.06 -7.35
CA LYS A 339 23.17 28.80 -8.54
C LYS A 339 22.05 28.90 -9.59
N ARG A 340 21.25 27.84 -9.76
CA ARG A 340 20.08 27.89 -10.65
C ARG A 340 19.01 28.85 -10.15
N VAL A 341 18.75 28.87 -8.85
CA VAL A 341 17.84 29.82 -8.21
C VAL A 341 18.34 31.26 -8.40
N ASP A 342 19.62 31.51 -8.15
CA ASP A 342 20.23 32.84 -8.31
C ASP A 342 20.09 33.35 -9.76
N VAL A 343 20.38 32.50 -10.76
CA VAL A 343 20.21 32.86 -12.17
C VAL A 343 18.75 33.15 -12.53
N LEU A 344 17.80 32.38 -11.97
CA LEU A 344 16.37 32.60 -12.20
C LEU A 344 15.88 33.88 -11.51
N ASN A 345 16.39 34.18 -10.31
CA ASN A 345 16.11 35.42 -9.59
C ASN A 345 16.66 36.63 -10.34
N ASP A 346 17.92 36.60 -10.78
CA ASP A 346 18.51 37.66 -11.61
C ASP A 346 17.69 37.91 -12.88
N ALA A 347 17.20 36.84 -13.52
CA ALA A 347 16.36 36.94 -14.69
C ALA A 347 14.97 37.52 -14.37
N ALA A 348 14.40 37.18 -13.21
CA ALA A 348 13.15 37.74 -12.71
C ALA A 348 13.30 39.23 -12.39
N ASP A 349 14.32 39.61 -11.62
CA ASP A 349 14.60 41.00 -11.23
C ASP A 349 14.79 41.91 -12.46
N ARG A 350 15.51 41.43 -13.48
CA ARG A 350 15.66 42.17 -14.75
C ARG A 350 14.32 42.35 -15.47
N LYS A 351 13.48 41.31 -15.49
CA LYS A 351 12.15 41.39 -16.10
C LYS A 351 11.22 42.32 -15.31
N ASP A 352 11.25 42.25 -13.99
CA ASP A 352 10.44 43.11 -13.11
C ASP A 352 10.86 44.57 -13.22
N ALA A 353 12.15 44.87 -13.32
CA ALA A 353 12.65 46.22 -13.59
C ALA A 353 12.13 46.78 -14.93
N LEU A 354 12.17 45.96 -15.99
CA LEU A 354 11.62 46.33 -17.31
C LEU A 354 10.10 46.53 -17.27
N ILE A 355 9.37 45.63 -16.61
CA ILE A 355 7.92 45.74 -16.41
C ILE A 355 7.59 47.01 -15.64
N GLY A 356 8.33 47.33 -14.57
CA GLY A 356 8.16 48.56 -13.79
C GLY A 356 8.29 49.82 -14.65
N GLN A 357 9.33 49.91 -15.49
CA GLN A 357 9.51 51.03 -16.42
C GLN A 357 8.38 51.13 -17.46
N MET A 358 7.95 50.00 -18.02
CA MET A 358 6.86 49.96 -19.00
C MET A 358 5.51 50.36 -18.38
N GLN A 359 5.25 49.98 -17.13
CA GLN A 359 4.02 50.35 -16.41
C GLN A 359 3.93 51.85 -16.12
N ILE A 360 5.07 52.52 -15.86
CA ILE A 360 5.13 53.99 -15.71
C ILE A 360 4.78 54.68 -17.03
N THR A 361 5.26 54.13 -18.15
CA THR A 361 5.08 54.72 -19.49
C THR A 361 3.69 54.43 -20.09
N ARG A 362 3.03 53.32 -19.72
CA ARG A 362 1.74 52.87 -20.29
C ARG A 362 0.76 52.37 -19.21
N PRO A 363 0.18 53.26 -18.39
CA PRO A 363 -0.67 52.87 -17.24
C PRO A 363 -1.98 52.19 -17.65
N HIS A 364 -2.53 52.51 -18.83
CA HIS A 364 -3.77 51.92 -19.36
C HIS A 364 -3.66 50.40 -19.65
N MET A 365 -2.43 49.87 -19.83
CA MET A 365 -2.20 48.44 -20.07
C MET A 365 -2.32 47.58 -18.80
N ARG A 366 -2.39 48.19 -17.60
CA ARG A 366 -2.47 47.45 -16.33
C ARG A 366 -3.69 46.55 -16.23
N GLN A 367 -4.87 47.05 -16.64
CA GLN A 367 -6.11 46.26 -16.60
C GLN A 367 -6.10 45.08 -17.59
N VAL A 368 -5.48 45.27 -18.77
CA VAL A 368 -5.30 44.19 -19.75
C VAL A 368 -4.32 43.14 -19.22
N ASN A 369 -3.23 43.56 -18.60
CA ASN A 369 -2.26 42.66 -17.96
C ASN A 369 -2.87 41.86 -16.80
N GLN A 370 -3.73 42.48 -15.97
CA GLN A 370 -4.44 41.78 -14.90
C GLN A 370 -5.37 40.69 -15.43
N LYS A 371 -6.17 40.99 -16.47
CA LYS A 371 -7.01 39.97 -17.12
C LYS A 371 -6.18 38.84 -17.74
N LEU A 372 -5.02 39.17 -18.32
CA LEU A 372 -4.11 38.16 -18.87
C LEU A 372 -3.51 37.28 -17.77
N GLU A 373 -3.15 37.86 -16.63
CA GLU A 373 -2.67 37.15 -15.44
C GLU A 373 -3.73 36.21 -14.88
N GLU A 374 -4.99 36.63 -14.80
CA GLU A 374 -6.12 35.76 -14.42
C GLU A 374 -6.30 34.59 -15.40
N ILE A 375 -6.08 34.80 -16.69
CA ILE A 375 -6.13 33.72 -17.69
C ILE A 375 -4.93 32.77 -17.52
N LEU A 376 -3.73 33.30 -17.30
CA LEU A 376 -2.52 32.50 -17.10
C LEU A 376 -2.59 31.66 -15.83
N THR A 377 -3.07 32.25 -14.73
CA THR A 377 -3.29 31.54 -13.46
C THR A 377 -4.31 30.42 -13.64
N LYS A 378 -5.46 30.69 -14.28
CA LYS A 378 -6.45 29.65 -14.62
C LYS A 378 -5.86 28.53 -15.48
N LYS A 379 -5.07 28.86 -16.51
CA LYS A 379 -4.40 27.86 -17.34
C LYS A 379 -3.40 27.03 -16.53
N ASN A 380 -2.61 27.66 -15.67
CA ASN A 380 -1.64 26.97 -14.81
C ASN A 380 -2.34 26.04 -13.80
N THR A 381 -3.47 26.46 -13.21
CA THR A 381 -4.26 25.58 -12.33
C THR A 381 -4.83 24.40 -13.10
N THR A 382 -5.34 24.60 -14.32
CA THR A 382 -5.82 23.51 -15.17
C THR A 382 -4.68 22.56 -15.56
N ILE A 383 -3.48 23.07 -15.84
CA ILE A 383 -2.30 22.23 -16.11
C ILE A 383 -1.98 21.36 -14.89
N GLN A 384 -1.97 21.93 -13.69
CA GLN A 384 -1.73 21.17 -12.45
C GLN A 384 -2.81 20.11 -12.20
N GLU A 385 -4.08 20.45 -12.44
CA GLU A 385 -5.20 19.51 -12.33
C GLU A 385 -5.07 18.36 -13.33
N LEU A 386 -4.75 18.65 -14.59
CA LEU A 386 -4.55 17.62 -15.61
C LEU A 386 -3.33 16.74 -15.33
N GLN A 387 -2.23 17.31 -14.83
CA GLN A 387 -1.05 16.54 -14.39
C GLN A 387 -1.40 15.60 -13.23
N TYR A 388 -2.20 16.08 -12.28
CA TYR A 388 -2.69 15.27 -11.18
C TYR A 388 -3.61 14.14 -11.66
N GLU A 389 -4.54 14.45 -12.56
CA GLU A 389 -5.46 13.47 -13.15
C GLU A 389 -4.71 12.40 -13.94
N LEU A 390 -3.70 12.80 -14.74
CA LEU A 390 -2.83 11.86 -15.44
C LEU A 390 -2.11 10.93 -14.45
N ALA A 391 -1.54 11.47 -13.38
CA ALA A 391 -0.88 10.66 -12.35
C ALA A 391 -1.85 9.69 -11.64
N ARG A 392 -3.08 10.13 -11.39
CA ARG A 392 -4.14 9.28 -10.81
C ARG A 392 -4.53 8.14 -11.74
N VAL A 393 -4.68 8.40 -13.04
CA VAL A 393 -5.02 7.38 -14.05
C VAL A 393 -3.88 6.40 -14.28
N CYS A 394 -2.63 6.88 -14.41
CA CYS A 394 -1.46 6.01 -14.54
C CYS A 394 -1.34 5.05 -13.34
N LYS A 395 -1.62 5.55 -12.14
CA LYS A 395 -1.64 4.71 -10.93
C LYS A 395 -2.77 3.69 -10.93
N ALA A 396 -3.99 4.09 -11.27
CA ALA A 396 -5.11 3.17 -11.37
C ALA A 396 -4.86 2.07 -12.41
N HIS A 397 -4.21 2.41 -13.53
CA HIS A 397 -3.76 1.46 -14.53
C HIS A 397 -2.70 0.48 -13.96
N ASP A 398 -1.70 0.97 -13.24
CA ASP A 398 -0.66 0.11 -12.66
C ASP A 398 -1.19 -0.80 -11.55
N ASP A 399 -2.13 -0.31 -10.73
CA ASP A 399 -2.85 -1.11 -9.72
C ASP A 399 -3.68 -2.20 -10.40
N LEU A 400 -4.40 -1.88 -11.48
CA LEU A 400 -5.15 -2.82 -12.28
C LEU A 400 -4.24 -3.91 -12.88
N LEU A 401 -3.09 -3.53 -13.46
CA LEU A 401 -2.09 -4.49 -13.95
C LEU A 401 -1.61 -5.41 -12.83
N ALA A 402 -1.35 -4.89 -11.63
CA ALA A 402 -0.95 -5.72 -10.49
C ALA A 402 -2.04 -6.73 -10.10
N THR A 403 -3.32 -6.32 -10.09
CA THR A 403 -4.44 -7.23 -9.81
C THR A 403 -4.61 -8.31 -10.88
N TYR A 404 -4.42 -7.97 -12.16
CA TYR A 404 -4.47 -8.95 -13.24
C TYR A 404 -3.29 -9.93 -13.15
N GLU A 405 -2.09 -9.44 -12.89
CA GLU A 405 -0.91 -10.28 -12.67
C GLU A 405 -1.12 -11.25 -11.49
N GLU A 406 -1.73 -10.79 -10.39
CA GLU A 406 -2.06 -11.63 -9.24
C GLU A 406 -3.14 -12.67 -9.58
N LYS A 407 -4.17 -12.28 -10.33
CA LYS A 407 -5.23 -13.19 -10.78
C LYS A 407 -4.71 -14.26 -11.74
N LEU A 408 -3.86 -13.90 -12.70
CA LEU A 408 -3.23 -14.86 -13.61
C LEU A 408 -2.38 -15.88 -12.84
N LEU A 409 -1.64 -15.41 -11.84
CA LEU A 409 -0.88 -16.30 -10.95
C LEU A 409 -1.78 -17.24 -10.14
N GLN A 410 -2.95 -16.78 -9.67
CA GLN A 410 -3.96 -17.65 -9.02
C GLN A 410 -4.48 -18.75 -9.94
N TYR A 411 -4.60 -18.49 -11.26
CA TYR A 411 -4.98 -19.50 -12.25
C TYR A 411 -3.80 -20.34 -12.76
N GLY A 412 -2.61 -20.18 -12.17
CA GLY A 412 -1.43 -20.96 -12.51
C GLY A 412 -0.73 -20.53 -13.80
N ILE A 413 -1.01 -19.33 -14.31
CA ILE A 413 -0.36 -18.74 -15.49
C ILE A 413 0.76 -17.80 -14.99
N PRO A 414 2.04 -18.18 -15.12
CA PRO A 414 3.18 -17.35 -14.75
C PRO A 414 3.28 -16.09 -15.61
N LYS A 415 3.87 -15.02 -15.07
CA LYS A 415 4.03 -13.74 -15.77
C LYS A 415 4.87 -13.86 -17.05
N GLU A 416 5.72 -14.87 -17.09
CA GLU A 416 6.61 -15.21 -18.19
C GLU A 416 5.85 -15.76 -19.40
N GLU A 417 4.64 -16.32 -19.20
CA GLU A 417 3.82 -16.92 -20.27
C GLU A 417 2.96 -15.89 -21.04
N LEU A 418 2.86 -14.64 -20.58
CA LEU A 418 2.07 -13.59 -21.25
C LEU A 418 2.64 -13.18 -22.63
N GLY A 419 3.93 -13.39 -22.89
CA GLY A 419 4.56 -13.06 -24.18
C GLY A 419 4.72 -11.56 -24.48
N PHE A 420 4.22 -10.66 -23.63
CA PHE A 420 4.44 -9.22 -23.71
C PHE A 420 4.62 -8.60 -22.32
N LYS A 421 5.30 -7.46 -22.24
CA LYS A 421 5.47 -6.68 -21.00
C LYS A 421 4.53 -5.47 -21.03
N PRO A 422 3.57 -5.37 -20.08
CA PRO A 422 2.71 -4.20 -19.98
C PRO A 422 3.52 -2.91 -19.81
N MET A 423 3.18 -1.88 -20.58
CA MET A 423 3.84 -0.58 -20.49
C MET A 423 3.36 0.17 -19.25
N ARG A 424 4.28 0.59 -18.38
CA ARG A 424 3.99 1.44 -17.22
C ARG A 424 4.49 2.85 -17.50
N VAL A 425 3.62 3.84 -17.33
CA VAL A 425 3.93 5.26 -17.62
C VAL A 425 4.20 5.95 -16.29
N VAL A 426 5.40 6.52 -16.14
CA VAL A 426 5.76 7.35 -14.98
C VAL A 426 5.49 8.82 -15.32
N PRO A 427 4.54 9.49 -14.64
CA PRO A 427 4.28 10.91 -14.87
C PRO A 427 5.51 11.78 -14.60
N GLU A 428 5.66 12.89 -15.34
CA GLU A 428 6.75 13.84 -15.14
C GLU A 428 6.81 14.36 -13.70
N GLY A 429 8.00 14.32 -13.09
CA GLY A 429 8.23 14.76 -11.71
C GLY A 429 8.16 13.66 -10.65
N GLN A 430 7.76 12.43 -11.02
CA GLN A 430 7.87 11.25 -10.14
C GLN A 430 9.14 10.45 -10.45
N ALA A 431 9.88 10.08 -9.39
CA ALA A 431 11.12 9.33 -9.54
C ALA A 431 10.89 7.82 -9.78
N ASN A 432 9.74 7.28 -9.35
CA ASN A 432 9.38 5.87 -9.44
C ASN A 432 7.85 5.70 -9.53
N VAL A 433 7.41 4.50 -9.92
CA VAL A 433 6.00 4.08 -9.90
C VAL A 433 5.43 4.22 -8.48
N ALA A 434 4.24 4.80 -8.36
CA ALA A 434 3.62 5.09 -7.07
C ALA A 434 3.05 3.80 -6.42
N TYR A 435 3.60 3.39 -5.28
CA TYR A 435 3.11 2.24 -4.50
C TYR A 435 2.12 2.71 -3.42
N GLY A 436 0.89 2.20 -3.41
CA GLY A 436 -0.18 2.48 -2.42
C GLY A 436 -1.56 2.67 -3.07
N PRO A 437 -2.66 2.86 -2.33
CA PRO A 437 -4.02 2.95 -2.90
C PRO A 437 -4.18 4.09 -3.92
N ALA A 438 -4.85 3.87 -5.05
CA ALA A 438 -5.10 4.89 -6.09
C ALA A 438 -5.63 6.24 -5.55
N GLY A 439 -6.43 6.23 -4.47
CA GLY A 439 -6.98 7.42 -3.82
C GLY A 439 -5.98 8.29 -3.03
N LEU A 440 -4.71 7.84 -2.88
CA LEU A 440 -3.65 8.51 -2.11
C LEU A 440 -2.64 9.26 -2.99
N VAL A 441 -2.91 9.47 -4.29
CA VAL A 441 -2.13 10.46 -5.04
C VAL A 441 -2.40 11.82 -4.39
N THR A 442 -1.44 12.33 -3.62
CA THR A 442 -1.57 13.62 -2.94
C THR A 442 -1.29 14.74 -3.92
N LYS A 443 -2.07 15.82 -3.85
CA LYS A 443 -1.68 17.08 -4.50
C LYS A 443 -0.38 17.52 -3.84
N ASN A 444 0.75 17.47 -4.56
CA ASN A 444 1.94 18.19 -4.12
C ASN A 444 1.56 19.67 -4.09
N ARG A 445 1.55 20.24 -2.89
CA ARG A 445 1.16 21.62 -2.65
C ARG A 445 2.33 22.55 -2.88
#